data_AF-A0A2N2GWF4-F1
#
_entry.id   AF-A0A2N2GWF4-F1
#
_cell.length_a   1.000
_cell.length_b   1.000
_cell.length_c   1.000
_cell.angle_alpha   90.00
_cell.angle_beta   90.00
_cell.angle_gamma   90.00
#
_symmetry.space_group_name_H-M   'P 1'
#
loop_
_entity.id
_entity.type
_entity.pdbx_description
1 polymer ?
#
loop_
_entity_poly.entity_id
_entity_poly.type
_entity_poly.pdbx_seq_one_letter_code
_entity_poly.pdbx_strand_id
1 'polypeptide(L)'
;MDGNLETSESIRRVLFRQVAKRGMQNSLIPHYLRELTQSIVIRPGKNHSEINEHMHSLGWREIEVDYHIFELAKACLNREQHKGMAV
;
A
#
# COMPACT_ATOMS: atom_id res chain seq x y z
N MET A 1 -20.65 9.99 -26.81
CA MET A 1 -19.89 10.93 -25.97
C MET A 1 -19.26 10.10 -24.87
N ASP A 2 -17.93 10.09 -24.89
CA ASP A 2 -16.95 9.34 -24.11
C ASP A 2 -17.36 8.78 -22.75
N GLY A 3 -17.18 7.47 -22.61
CA GLY A 3 -17.15 6.79 -21.31
C GLY A 3 -16.22 5.57 -21.29
N ASN A 4 -15.36 5.42 -22.31
CA ASN A 4 -14.38 4.33 -22.36
C ASN A 4 -12.97 4.88 -22.22
N LEU A 5 -12.73 5.63 -21.14
CA LEU A 5 -11.39 5.75 -20.61
C LEU A 5 -11.18 4.48 -19.78
N GLU A 6 -10.62 3.46 -20.43
CA GLU A 6 -9.86 2.40 -19.78
C GLU A 6 -8.74 3.09 -18.99
N THR A 7 -9.13 3.64 -17.84
CA THR A 7 -8.31 4.53 -17.05
C THR A 7 -7.37 3.61 -16.33
N SER A 8 -6.14 3.48 -16.84
CA SER A 8 -5.07 2.76 -16.15
C SER A 8 -5.10 3.12 -14.66
N GLU A 9 -5.64 2.22 -13.85
CA GLU A 9 -5.88 2.53 -12.44
C GLU A 9 -4.52 2.68 -11.79
N SER A 10 -4.26 3.83 -11.16
CA SER A 10 -2.99 4.03 -10.46
C SER A 10 -2.84 2.94 -9.39
N ILE A 11 -1.66 2.33 -9.26
CA ILE A 11 -1.36 1.29 -8.27
C ILE A 11 -1.82 1.70 -6.85
N ARG A 12 -1.71 2.98 -6.51
CA ARG A 12 -2.19 3.54 -5.23
C ARG A 12 -3.71 3.41 -5.05
N ARG A 13 -4.50 3.60 -6.11
CA ARG A 13 -5.96 3.41 -6.10
C ARG A 13 -6.31 1.92 -5.98
N VAL A 14 -5.57 1.05 -6.67
CA VAL A 14 -5.74 -0.42 -6.52
C VAL A 14 -5.50 -0.80 -5.05
N LEU A 15 -4.37 -0.38 -4.48
CA LEU A 15 -3.99 -0.66 -3.10
C LEU A 15 -5.04 -0.14 -2.11
N PHE A 16 -5.51 1.09 -2.28
CA PHE A 16 -6.58 1.66 -1.46
C PHE A 16 -7.84 0.79 -1.51
N ARG A 17 -8.27 0.38 -2.71
CA ARG A 17 -9.46 -0.48 -2.89
C ARG A 17 -9.28 -1.85 -2.26
N GLN A 18 -8.09 -2.44 -2.35
CA GLN A 18 -7.82 -3.74 -1.74
C GLN A 18 -7.89 -3.66 -0.22
N VAL A 19 -7.33 -2.61 0.38
CA VAL A 19 -7.41 -2.39 1.83
C VAL A 19 -8.85 -2.11 2.28
N ALA A 20 -9.61 -1.29 1.54
CA ALA A 20 -11.01 -1.03 1.82
C ALA A 20 -11.87 -2.30 1.77
N LYS A 21 -11.66 -3.16 0.77
CA LYS A 21 -12.38 -4.43 0.60
C LYS A 21 -12.16 -5.41 1.76
N ARG A 22 -11.07 -5.27 2.51
CA ARG A 22 -10.75 -6.10 3.69
C ARG A 22 -11.36 -5.59 4.99
N GLY A 23 -12.17 -4.53 4.92
CA GLY A 23 -12.89 -4.01 6.08
C GLY A 23 -12.19 -2.87 6.81
N MET A 24 -11.06 -2.36 6.30
CA MET A 24 -10.45 -1.16 6.86
C MET A 24 -11.36 0.04 6.64
N GLN A 25 -11.57 0.83 7.69
CA GLN A 25 -12.34 2.07 7.58
C GLN A 25 -11.67 3.05 6.62
N ASN A 26 -12.45 3.57 5.66
CA ASN A 26 -11.96 4.46 4.60
C ASN A 26 -11.17 5.68 5.11
N SER A 27 -11.53 6.19 6.30
CA SER A 27 -10.85 7.32 6.97
C SER A 27 -9.44 6.95 7.46
N LEU A 28 -9.19 5.69 7.80
CA LEU A 28 -7.93 5.19 8.33
C LEU A 28 -6.97 4.72 7.24
N ILE A 29 -7.48 4.36 6.06
CA ILE A 29 -6.68 3.83 4.94
C ILE A 29 -5.48 4.73 4.60
N PRO A 30 -5.60 6.07 4.50
CA PRO A 30 -4.44 6.91 4.19
C PRO A 30 -3.32 6.80 5.23
N HIS A 31 -3.68 6.71 6.52
CA HIS A 31 -2.72 6.56 7.60
C HIS A 31 -2.10 5.15 7.59
N TYR A 32 -2.92 4.11 7.46
CA TYR A 32 -2.46 2.73 7.32
C TYR A 32 -1.47 2.55 6.18
N LEU A 33 -1.78 3.10 4.98
CA LEU A 33 -0.90 2.99 3.82
C LEU A 33 0.43 3.69 4.03
N ARG A 34 0.44 4.83 4.74
CA ARG A 34 1.69 5.54 5.09
C ARG A 34 2.56 4.72 6.05
N GLU A 35 1.97 4.14 7.08
CA GLU A 35 2.69 3.29 8.04
C GLU A 35 3.20 2.01 7.37
N LEU A 36 2.40 1.42 6.46
CA LEU A 36 2.80 0.26 5.67
C LEU A 36 4.00 0.59 4.76
N THR A 37 3.94 1.67 3.99
CA THR A 37 5.06 2.04 3.10
C THR A 37 6.30 2.40 3.91
N GLN A 38 6.15 3.12 5.02
CA GLN A 38 7.24 3.41 5.94
C GLN A 38 7.87 2.12 6.49
N SER A 39 7.04 1.17 6.95
CA SER A 39 7.48 -0.13 7.46
C SER A 39 8.34 -0.90 6.45
N ILE A 40 7.95 -0.87 5.17
CA ILE A 40 8.70 -1.49 4.08
C ILE A 40 10.05 -0.79 3.86
N VAL A 41 10.07 0.55 3.90
CA VAL A 41 11.29 1.36 3.69
C VAL A 41 12.30 1.15 4.82
N ILE A 42 11.86 1.16 6.08
CA ILE A 42 12.77 1.03 7.24
C ILE A 42 13.23 -0.41 7.50
N ARG A 43 12.60 -1.40 6.86
CA ARG A 43 12.91 -2.83 7.01
C ARG A 43 13.17 -3.49 5.65
N PRO A 44 14.25 -3.12 4.95
CA PRO A 44 14.58 -3.70 3.65
C PRO A 44 14.82 -5.21 3.76
N GLY A 45 14.40 -5.95 2.73
CA GLY A 45 14.59 -7.41 2.64
C GLY A 45 13.60 -8.25 3.45
N LYS A 46 12.69 -7.62 4.21
CA LYS A 46 11.62 -8.33 4.93
C LYS A 46 10.51 -8.77 4.00
N ASN A 47 9.96 -9.95 4.29
CA ASN A 47 8.81 -10.48 3.57
C ASN A 47 7.48 -9.92 4.13
N HIS A 48 6.39 -10.20 3.43
CA HIS A 48 5.06 -9.72 3.81
C HIS A 48 4.63 -10.15 5.23
N SER A 49 4.96 -11.37 5.66
CA SER A 49 4.63 -11.85 7.01
C SER A 49 5.36 -11.07 8.09
N GLU A 50 6.66 -10.80 7.90
CA GLU A 50 7.45 -9.99 8.84
C GLU A 50 6.98 -8.53 8.90
N ILE A 51 6.54 -7.97 7.76
CA ILE A 51 5.92 -6.64 7.71
C ILE A 51 4.54 -6.66 8.38
N ASN A 52 3.76 -7.72 8.21
CA ASN A 52 2.46 -7.88 8.87
C ASN A 52 2.61 -7.88 10.40
N GLU A 53 3.55 -8.66 10.93
CA GLU A 53 3.86 -8.68 12.36
C GLU A 53 4.27 -7.28 12.86
N HIS A 54 5.04 -6.55 12.07
CA HIS A 54 5.38 -5.18 12.41
C HIS A 54 4.15 -4.26 12.43
N MET A 55 3.29 -4.32 11.41
CA MET A 55 2.05 -3.54 11.38
C MET A 55 1.15 -3.86 12.59
N HIS A 56 1.05 -5.14 12.98
CA HIS A 56 0.35 -5.57 14.20
C HIS A 56 0.96 -4.97 15.48
N SER A 57 2.29 -4.86 15.54
CA SER A 57 3.01 -4.22 16.65
C SER A 57 2.75 -2.72 16.74
N LEU A 58 2.43 -2.06 15.62
CA LEU A 58 2.04 -0.66 15.54
C LEU A 58 0.55 -0.42 15.86
N GLY A 59 -0.22 -1.49 16.08
CA GLY A 59 -1.65 -1.44 16.40
C GLY A 59 -2.58 -1.75 15.22
N TRP A 60 -2.06 -1.92 14.00
CA TRP A 60 -2.84 -2.27 12.82
C TRP A 60 -3.13 -3.77 12.76
N ARG A 61 -4.03 -4.25 13.62
CA ARG A 61 -4.38 -5.69 13.74
C ARG A 61 -5.65 -6.09 13.01
N GLU A 62 -6.38 -5.12 12.47
CA GLU A 62 -7.69 -5.34 11.85
C GLU A 62 -7.58 -5.98 10.46
N ILE A 63 -6.42 -5.83 9.80
CA ILE A 63 -6.17 -6.35 8.46
C ILE A 63 -4.77 -6.94 8.36
N GLU A 64 -4.64 -8.02 7.59
CA GLU A 64 -3.34 -8.63 7.32
C GLU A 64 -2.70 -8.03 6.06
N VAL A 65 -1.40 -7.74 6.16
CA VAL A 65 -0.51 -7.47 5.03
C VAL A 65 -0.16 -8.80 4.36
N ASP A 66 -0.99 -9.23 3.43
CA ASP A 66 -0.64 -10.38 2.60
C ASP A 66 0.34 -10.03 1.47
N TYR A 67 0.77 -11.06 0.75
CA TYR A 67 1.68 -10.91 -0.38
C TYR A 67 1.19 -9.90 -1.42
N HIS A 68 -0.10 -9.86 -1.73
CA HIS A 68 -0.66 -8.96 -2.74
C HIS A 68 -0.59 -7.50 -2.28
N ILE A 69 -1.03 -7.20 -1.05
CA ILE A 69 -0.97 -5.86 -0.47
C ILE A 69 0.48 -5.37 -0.39
N PHE A 70 1.39 -6.26 0.02
CA PHE A 70 2.80 -5.98 0.12
C PHE A 70 3.43 -5.60 -1.24
N GLU A 71 3.17 -6.38 -2.29
CA GLU A 71 3.70 -6.08 -3.63
C GLU A 71 3.10 -4.80 -4.23
N LEU A 72 1.81 -4.53 -4.00
CA LEU A 72 1.21 -3.25 -4.39
C LEU A 72 1.86 -2.05 -3.68
N ALA A 73 2.13 -2.18 -2.38
CA ALA A 73 2.79 -1.13 -1.59
C ALA A 73 4.23 -0.88 -2.06
N LYS A 74 4.99 -1.94 -2.37
CA LYS A 74 6.32 -1.83 -3.00
C LYS A 74 6.26 -1.15 -4.36
N ALA A 75 5.28 -1.51 -5.18
CA ALA A 75 5.12 -0.90 -6.50
C ALA A 75 4.72 0.58 -6.42
N CYS A 76 4.00 1.00 -5.37
CA CYS A 76 3.77 2.40 -5.05
C CYS A 76 5.08 3.14 -4.74
N LEU A 77 5.90 2.59 -3.84
CA LEU A 77 7.21 3.16 -3.45
C LEU A 77 8.14 3.37 -4.65
N ASN A 78 8.30 2.35 -5.50
CA ASN A 78 9.17 2.43 -6.68
C ASN A 78 8.74 3.55 -7.66
N ARG A 79 7.43 3.80 -7.79
CA ARG A 79 6.91 4.87 -8.64
C ARG A 79 7.11 6.27 -8.05
N GLU A 80 7.11 6.40 -6.73
CA GLU A 80 7.38 7.68 -6.06
C GLU A 80 8.87 8.03 -6.14
N GLN A 81 9.76 7.05 -6.00
CA GLN A 81 11.21 7.24 -6.18
C GLN A 81 11.57 7.70 -7.61
N HIS A 82 10.91 7.16 -8.63
CA HIS A 82 11.10 7.58 -10.02
C HIS A 82 10.61 9.01 -10.32
N LYS A 83 9.71 9.57 -9.51
CA LYS A 83 9.26 10.97 -9.66
C LYS A 83 10.22 11.99 -9.00
N GLY A 84 11.09 11.54 -8.10
CA GLY A 84 12.08 12.38 -7.42
C GLY A 84 13.39 12.60 -8.20
N MET A 85 13.60 11.89 -9.31
CA MET A 85 14.82 12.00 -10.14
C MET A 85 14.63 12.83 -11.43
N ALA A 86 13.49 13.51 -11.56
CA ALA A 86 13.23 14.47 -12.62
C ALA A 86 13.26 15.89 -12.04
N VAL A 87 14.44 16.33 -11.58
CA VAL A 87 14.78 17.73 -11.27
C VAL A 87 16.17 18.05 -11.77
#